data_AF-A4S2Y0-F1
#
_entry.id   AF-A4S2Y0-F1
#
_cell.length_a   1.000
_cell.length_b   1.000
_cell.length_c   1.000
_cell.angle_alpha   90.00
_cell.angle_beta   90.00
_cell.angle_gamma   90.00
#
_symmetry.space_group_name_H-M   'P 1'
#
loop_
_entity.id
_entity.type
_entity.pdbx_description
1 polymer ?
#
loop_
_entity_poly.entity_id
_entity_poly.type
_entity_poly.pdbx_seq_one_letter_code
_entity_poly.pdbx_strand_id
1 'polypeptide(L)'
;EQCDCPDKNCTCYDHCCNAETCQLLTNATCSAVDGCCDASTCTVAASGTVCRASLGSCDTAETCDGTSKSCPVDTITAYGTACTDANGDVGACWANECRNRDWKCQ
;
A
#
# COMPACT_ATOMS: atom_id res chain seq x y z
N GLU A 1 17.50 4.55 -11.40
CA GLU A 1 16.93 3.33 -10.79
C GLU A 1 15.45 3.29 -11.10
N GLN A 2 14.92 2.13 -11.48
CA GLN A 2 13.50 1.94 -11.83
C GLN A 2 12.78 0.95 -10.90
N CYS A 3 13.56 0.13 -10.18
CA CYS A 3 13.10 -0.87 -9.23
C CYS A 3 14.28 -1.20 -8.31
N ASP A 4 14.00 -1.72 -7.13
CA ASP A 4 15.03 -2.19 -6.20
C ASP A 4 14.50 -3.39 -5.42
N CYS A 5 15.40 -4.26 -4.98
CA CYS A 5 15.09 -5.41 -4.15
C CYS A 5 16.13 -5.56 -3.02
N PRO A 6 15.70 -5.75 -1.76
CA PRO A 6 16.59 -5.89 -0.62
C PRO A 6 17.66 -6.97 -0.84
N ASP A 7 18.91 -6.65 -0.51
CA ASP A 7 20.07 -7.54 -0.61
C ASP A 7 20.25 -8.20 -2.00
N LYS A 8 19.75 -7.55 -3.07
CA LYS A 8 19.71 -8.08 -4.44
C LYS A 8 18.87 -9.37 -4.59
N ASN A 9 17.97 -9.64 -3.66
CA ASN A 9 17.09 -10.81 -3.70
C ASN A 9 15.75 -10.52 -4.38
N CYS A 10 15.78 -10.30 -5.69
CA CYS A 10 14.58 -9.96 -6.46
C CYS A 10 13.59 -11.14 -6.57
N THR A 11 14.03 -12.38 -6.40
CA THR A 11 13.16 -13.57 -6.50
C THR A 11 12.11 -13.71 -5.39
N CYS A 12 12.20 -12.95 -4.29
CA CYS A 12 11.19 -12.95 -3.23
C CYS A 12 10.42 -11.63 -3.18
N TYR A 13 11.09 -10.53 -3.57
CA TYR A 13 10.59 -9.18 -3.38
C TYR A 13 10.06 -8.54 -4.66
N ASP A 14 10.66 -8.85 -5.82
CA ASP A 14 10.29 -8.24 -7.10
C ASP A 14 10.86 -9.01 -8.30
N HIS A 15 10.10 -9.99 -8.81
CA HIS A 15 10.49 -10.75 -9.99
C HIS A 15 10.61 -9.93 -11.27
N CYS A 16 10.14 -8.68 -11.26
CA CYS A 16 10.17 -7.77 -12.40
C CYS A 16 11.44 -6.91 -12.42
N CYS A 17 12.27 -7.00 -11.38
CA CYS A 17 13.47 -6.20 -11.23
C CYS A 17 14.76 -6.99 -11.51
N ASN A 18 15.71 -6.33 -12.19
CA ASN A 18 17.07 -6.82 -12.33
C ASN A 18 17.92 -6.38 -11.13
N ALA A 19 18.30 -7.34 -10.29
CA ALA A 19 19.04 -7.10 -9.05
C ALA A 19 20.47 -6.52 -9.24
N GLU A 20 21.04 -6.61 -10.43
CA GLU A 20 22.39 -6.09 -10.71
C GLU A 20 22.37 -4.63 -11.16
N THR A 21 21.33 -4.25 -11.90
CA THR A 21 21.25 -2.95 -12.60
C THR A 21 20.21 -2.01 -12.02
N CYS A 22 19.36 -2.49 -11.10
CA CYS A 22 18.21 -1.76 -10.55
C CYS A 22 17.31 -1.18 -11.67
N GLN A 23 17.18 -1.95 -12.76
CA GLN A 23 16.32 -1.65 -13.91
C GLN A 23 15.25 -2.74 -14.03
N LEU A 24 14.14 -2.40 -14.66
CA LEU A 24 13.11 -3.38 -15.01
C LEU A 24 13.66 -4.45 -15.96
N LEU A 25 13.20 -5.70 -15.80
CA LEU A 25 13.48 -6.78 -16.75
C LEU A 25 12.82 -6.50 -18.12
N THR A 26 13.33 -7.15 -19.16
CA THR A 26 12.74 -7.05 -20.50
C THR A 26 11.27 -7.47 -20.48
N ASN A 27 10.39 -6.59 -20.97
CA ASN A 27 8.92 -6.68 -20.98
C ASN A 27 8.19 -6.33 -19.68
N ALA A 28 8.90 -6.01 -18.59
CA ALA A 28 8.27 -5.45 -17.40
C ALA A 28 7.87 -3.99 -17.66
N THR A 29 6.64 -3.65 -17.28
CA THR A 29 6.10 -2.28 -17.37
C THR A 29 6.00 -1.61 -16.01
N CYS A 30 6.12 -2.40 -14.94
CA CYS A 30 6.11 -1.97 -13.55
C CYS A 30 6.99 -2.90 -12.71
N SER A 31 7.19 -2.50 -11.46
CA SER A 31 7.89 -3.23 -10.40
C SER A 31 7.04 -3.27 -9.14
N ALA A 32 7.34 -4.18 -8.21
CA ALA A 32 6.67 -4.25 -6.91
C ALA A 32 6.72 -2.91 -6.14
N VAL A 33 7.76 -2.09 -6.34
CA VAL A 33 7.89 -0.79 -5.66
C VAL A 33 6.89 0.26 -6.16
N ASP A 34 6.26 0.05 -7.32
CA ASP A 34 5.20 0.93 -7.83
C ASP A 34 3.89 0.75 -7.04
N GLY A 35 3.69 -0.40 -6.39
CA GLY A 35 2.52 -0.72 -5.56
C GLY A 35 1.35 -1.36 -6.32
N CYS A 36 1.14 -1.04 -7.60
CA CYS A 36 0.11 -1.65 -8.45
C CYS A 36 0.70 -2.45 -9.61
N CYS A 37 1.58 -3.39 -9.28
CA CYS A 37 2.20 -4.29 -10.25
C CYS A 37 1.79 -5.75 -9.98
N ASP A 38 1.33 -6.44 -11.02
CA ASP A 38 1.15 -7.89 -10.95
C ASP A 38 2.52 -8.56 -10.94
N ALA A 39 2.85 -9.25 -9.84
CA ALA A 39 4.14 -9.88 -9.63
C ALA A 39 4.45 -11.05 -10.57
N SER A 40 3.42 -11.61 -11.24
CA SER A 40 3.57 -12.73 -12.17
C SER A 40 3.76 -12.27 -13.61
N THR A 41 3.05 -11.22 -14.02
CA THR A 41 3.07 -10.73 -15.41
C THR A 41 3.94 -9.49 -15.61
N CYS A 42 4.34 -8.82 -14.53
CA CYS A 42 5.06 -7.54 -14.56
C CYS A 42 4.32 -6.45 -15.34
N THR A 43 2.99 -6.49 -15.25
CA THR A 43 2.07 -5.50 -15.82
C THR A 43 1.22 -4.86 -14.74
N VAL A 44 0.58 -3.74 -15.07
CA VAL A 44 -0.35 -3.06 -14.14
C VAL A 44 -1.35 -4.06 -13.57
N ALA A 45 -1.49 -4.06 -12.25
CA ALA A 45 -2.39 -4.94 -11.53
C ALA A 45 -3.86 -4.64 -11.88
N ALA A 46 -4.73 -5.65 -11.80
CA ALA A 46 -6.16 -5.47 -12.11
C ALA A 46 -6.85 -4.46 -11.18
N SER A 47 -7.90 -3.83 -11.69
CA SER A 47 -8.75 -2.92 -10.91
C SER A 47 -9.31 -3.62 -9.67
N GLY A 48 -9.26 -2.95 -8.53
CA GLY A 48 -9.70 -3.49 -7.24
C GLY A 48 -8.65 -4.31 -6.49
N THR A 49 -7.47 -4.54 -7.06
CA THR A 49 -6.33 -5.11 -6.31
C THR A 49 -5.95 -4.15 -5.19
N VAL A 50 -5.92 -4.60 -3.94
CA VAL A 50 -5.50 -3.77 -2.80
C VAL A 50 -3.98 -3.58 -2.85
N CYS A 51 -3.53 -2.33 -2.97
CA CYS A 51 -2.10 -1.98 -2.96
C CYS A 51 -1.63 -1.41 -1.62
N ARG A 52 -2.56 -0.88 -0.80
CA ARG A 52 -2.32 -0.57 0.61
C ARG A 52 -3.51 -1.00 1.43
N ALA A 53 -3.27 -1.86 2.42
CA ALA A 53 -4.31 -2.28 3.35
C ALA A 53 -4.65 -1.16 4.33
N SER A 54 -5.91 -1.10 4.74
CA SER A 54 -6.37 -0.25 5.84
C SER A 54 -5.73 -0.67 7.16
N LEU A 55 -5.26 0.30 7.93
CA LEU A 55 -4.76 0.14 9.31
C LEU A 55 -5.88 0.17 10.35
N GLY A 56 -7.12 0.48 9.96
CA GLY A 56 -8.26 0.53 10.86
C GLY A 56 -9.42 1.38 10.33
N SER A 57 -10.41 1.62 11.19
CA SER A 57 -11.64 2.34 10.83
C SER A 57 -11.43 3.79 10.37
N CYS A 58 -10.25 4.37 10.62
CA CYS A 58 -9.89 5.73 10.23
C CYS A 58 -8.98 5.79 9.00
N ASP A 59 -8.73 4.66 8.36
CA ASP A 59 -7.78 4.53 7.28
C ASP A 59 -8.41 3.76 6.11
N THR A 60 -8.43 4.34 4.92
CA THR A 60 -9.12 3.74 3.77
C THR A 60 -8.15 2.84 3.02
N ALA A 61 -8.51 1.60 2.69
CA ALA A 61 -7.65 0.79 1.84
C ALA A 61 -7.58 1.36 0.41
N GLU A 62 -6.38 1.56 -0.13
CA GLU A 62 -6.20 1.94 -1.53
C GLU A 62 -6.17 0.72 -2.44
N THR A 63 -6.83 0.88 -3.59
CA THR A 63 -6.94 -0.15 -4.62
C THR A 63 -6.44 0.39 -5.94
N CYS A 64 -5.82 -0.50 -6.71
CA CYS A 64 -5.38 -0.22 -8.07
C CYS A 64 -6.60 0.06 -8.96
N ASP A 65 -6.45 1.01 -9.87
CA ASP A 65 -7.51 1.37 -10.81
C ASP A 65 -7.53 0.46 -12.06
N GLY A 66 -6.47 -0.33 -12.28
CA GLY A 66 -6.30 -1.19 -13.46
C GLY A 66 -5.53 -0.55 -14.62
N THR A 67 -5.06 0.69 -14.46
CA THR A 67 -4.44 1.49 -15.52
C THR A 67 -3.13 2.16 -15.09
N SER A 68 -3.03 2.56 -13.82
CA SER A 68 -1.82 3.11 -13.21
C SER A 68 -1.02 2.01 -12.52
N LYS A 69 0.30 2.00 -12.73
CA LYS A 69 1.23 1.16 -11.95
C LYS A 69 1.42 1.66 -10.52
N SER A 70 1.16 2.95 -10.28
CA SER A 70 1.28 3.58 -8.97
C SER A 70 0.03 3.34 -8.13
N CYS A 71 0.23 2.89 -6.89
CA CYS A 71 -0.84 2.90 -5.89
C CYS A 71 -1.34 4.35 -5.66
N PRO A 72 -2.65 4.58 -5.53
CA PRO A 72 -3.18 5.88 -5.16
C PRO A 72 -2.56 6.43 -3.86
N VAL A 73 -2.62 7.75 -3.69
CA VAL A 73 -2.17 8.40 -2.45
C VAL A 73 -3.00 7.89 -1.27
N ASP A 74 -2.33 7.66 -0.14
CA ASP A 74 -2.95 7.26 1.13
C ASP A 74 -4.07 8.24 1.53
N THR A 75 -5.29 7.69 1.69
CA THR A 75 -6.49 8.42 2.08
C THR A 75 -6.97 8.00 3.45
N ILE A 76 -7.05 8.98 4.34
CA ILE A 76 -7.60 8.82 5.68
C ILE A 76 -9.06 9.25 5.75
N THR A 77 -9.81 8.63 6.66
CA THR A 77 -11.13 9.12 7.03
C THR A 77 -11.01 10.52 7.65
N ALA A 78 -11.99 11.39 7.39
CA ALA A 78 -11.95 12.77 7.87
C ALA A 78 -11.76 12.84 9.40
N TYR A 79 -10.92 13.78 9.85
CA TYR A 79 -10.69 14.05 11.27
C TYR A 79 -12.00 14.27 12.01
N GLY A 80 -12.12 13.69 13.22
CA GLY A 80 -13.31 13.81 14.06
C GLY A 80 -14.45 12.85 13.69
N THR A 81 -14.35 12.09 12.60
CA THR A 81 -15.34 11.06 12.26
C THR A 81 -15.42 10.02 13.37
N ALA A 82 -16.64 9.65 13.78
CA ALA A 82 -16.84 8.62 14.79
C ALA A 82 -16.29 7.29 14.29
N CYS A 83 -15.56 6.60 15.16
CA CYS A 83 -14.91 5.34 14.83
C CYS A 83 -14.95 4.36 16.00
N THR A 84 -14.65 3.11 15.71
CA THR A 84 -14.43 2.06 16.70
C THR A 84 -13.07 1.45 16.43
N ASP A 85 -12.24 1.33 17.46
CA ASP A 85 -10.92 0.71 17.34
C ASP A 85 -11.00 -0.82 17.36
N ALA A 86 -9.85 -1.49 17.27
CA ALA A 86 -9.76 -2.95 17.25
C ALA A 86 -10.22 -3.62 18.56
N ASN A 87 -10.27 -2.89 19.67
CA ASN A 87 -10.74 -3.38 20.97
C ASN A 87 -12.25 -3.18 21.16
N GLY A 88 -12.90 -2.45 20.25
CA GLY A 88 -14.31 -2.11 20.35
C GLY A 88 -14.59 -0.76 21.03
N ASP A 89 -13.56 0.03 21.34
CA ASP A 89 -13.74 1.31 22.01
C ASP A 89 -14.14 2.40 21.00
N VAL A 90 -15.10 3.24 21.40
CA VAL A 90 -15.60 4.33 20.57
C VAL A 90 -14.66 5.53 20.69
N GLY A 91 -14.27 6.08 19.55
CA GLY A 91 -13.38 7.23 19.46
C GLY A 91 -13.73 8.15 18.29
N ALA A 92 -12.76 9.00 17.96
CA ALA A 92 -12.81 9.85 16.78
C ALA A 92 -11.52 9.71 15.97
N CYS A 93 -11.64 9.78 14.64
CA CYS A 93 -10.51 9.66 13.75
C CYS A 93 -9.53 10.82 13.91
N TRP A 94 -8.25 10.46 14.02
CA TRP A 94 -7.13 11.37 14.01
C TRP A 94 -5.99 10.76 13.20
N ALA A 95 -5.73 11.34 12.03
CA ALA A 95 -4.93 10.69 10.99
C ALA A 95 -5.52 9.31 10.65
N ASN A 96 -4.69 8.27 10.61
CA ASN A 96 -5.06 6.88 10.32
C ASN A 96 -5.55 6.10 11.56
N GLU A 97 -5.66 6.74 12.73
CA GLU A 97 -5.96 6.08 14.00
C GLU A 97 -7.32 6.49 14.56
N CYS A 98 -8.03 5.53 15.17
CA CYS A 98 -9.19 5.82 15.99
C CYS A 98 -8.73 6.18 17.41
N ARG A 99 -8.84 7.46 17.79
CA ARG A 99 -8.40 7.93 19.11
C ARG A 99 -9.59 8.05 20.05
N ASN A 100 -9.54 7.32 21.16
CA ASN A 100 -10.52 7.39 22.24
C ASN A 100 -9.99 8.26 23.41
N ARG A 101 -10.72 8.33 24.53
CA ARG A 101 -10.31 9.15 25.68
C ARG A 101 -9.07 8.60 26.41
N ASP A 102 -8.81 7.30 26.27
CA ASP A 102 -7.71 6.58 26.91
C ASP A 102 -6.39 6.75 26.14
N TRP A 103 -6.44 7.12 24.85
CA TRP A 103 -5.26 7.54 24.05
C TRP A 103 -4.41 8.60 24.76
N LYS A 104 -5.02 9.50 25.54
CA LYS A 104 -4.27 10.56 26.27
C LYS A 104 -3.47 10.06 27.47
N CYS A 105 -3.67 8.81 27.89
CA CYS A 105 -3.10 8.22 29.10
C CYS A 105 -2.05 7.13 28.80
N GLN A 106 -1.72 6.90 27.52
CA GLN A 106 -0.67 5.97 27.08
C GLN A 106 0.68 6.66 26.94
#